data_AF-A0A5P2BV26-F1
#
_entry.id   AF-A0A5P2BV26-F1
#
_cell.length_a   1.000
_cell.length_b   1.000
_cell.length_c   1.000
_cell.angle_alpha   90.00
_cell.angle_beta   90.00
_cell.angle_gamma   90.00
#
_symmetry.space_group_name_H-M   'P 1'
#
loop_
_entity.id
_entity.type
_entity.pdbx_description
1 polymer ?
#
loop_
_entity_poly.entity_id
_entity_poly.type
_entity_poly.pdbx_seq_one_letter_code
_entity_poly.pdbx_strand_id
1 'polypeptide(L)'
;MDIPPPPGPNAPPGGGQGHPGQPGQPSAPWPPAPHGQQLPYQAWPGPYSPYSRPPVNGFAIASLVFGILCFVPAVGLVLGLVALAQIKKKGERGRGLAIAGSILSVLGVLLLVLSVATGAARDFADGFREAARESRQSGGAFPVDKGGCFDAPDGKIDSMKYAAEVDEVPCSGEHDGEVFASFRVNHTEYPGEDAMVDLAESKCADLQWAYVMDTWADFGDAEIYYFMPDRTTWRHGDRHGTCIFGATDPEEPLEGSLRSDATTLDADQLAYVKADRAFSKEYFAAPAQERFEDDLQGHKKWAARVDKGLAEQARQLRAHHWPTGTRKHVDKLLTEIEKGRKEWAKAAEASDADTYNTYYVAGLQALDGKGAVGARKSLDLGLTSPRDATPGDGPETGLDEHHGDSEEV
;
A
#
# COMPACT_ATOMS: atom_id res chain seq x y z
N MET A 1 -4.77 -34.64 11.66
CA MET A 1 -6.20 -34.59 12.05
C MET A 1 -6.75 -33.35 11.39
N ASP A 2 -7.08 -33.49 10.11
CA ASP A 2 -7.50 -32.41 9.23
C ASP A 2 -9.03 -32.28 9.28
N ILE A 3 -9.50 -31.09 9.64
CA ILE A 3 -10.90 -30.70 9.57
C ILE A 3 -11.04 -29.73 8.40
N PRO A 4 -11.72 -30.10 7.29
CA PRO A 4 -11.94 -29.21 6.16
C PRO A 4 -13.07 -28.20 6.44
N PRO A 5 -13.02 -26.99 5.86
CA PRO A 5 -14.09 -26.00 5.95
C PRO A 5 -15.29 -26.36 5.06
N PRO A 6 -16.53 -25.96 5.44
CA PRO A 6 -17.74 -26.26 4.67
C PRO A 6 -17.88 -25.40 3.39
N PRO A 7 -18.47 -25.93 2.31
CA PRO A 7 -18.61 -25.25 1.02
C PRO A 7 -19.75 -24.21 0.99
N GLY A 8 -19.52 -23.11 0.28
CA GLY A 8 -20.54 -22.10 -0.03
C GLY A 8 -21.58 -22.55 -1.08
N PRO A 9 -22.76 -21.90 -1.14
CA PRO A 9 -23.85 -22.31 -2.03
C PRO A 9 -23.61 -21.90 -3.50
N ASN A 10 -23.64 -22.89 -4.39
CA ASN A 10 -23.55 -22.75 -5.84
C ASN A 10 -24.89 -22.28 -6.45
N ALA A 11 -24.80 -21.34 -7.39
CA ALA A 11 -25.87 -20.94 -8.31
C ALA A 11 -26.06 -21.98 -9.44
N PRO A 12 -27.29 -22.19 -9.96
CA PRO A 12 -27.49 -23.07 -11.12
C PRO A 12 -27.45 -22.29 -12.45
N PRO A 13 -26.69 -22.76 -13.46
CA PRO A 13 -26.94 -22.45 -14.85
C PRO A 13 -27.88 -23.48 -15.47
N GLY A 14 -28.84 -23.01 -16.27
CA GLY A 14 -29.81 -23.85 -16.97
C GLY A 14 -29.26 -24.57 -18.20
N GLY A 15 -30.05 -25.53 -18.70
CA GLY A 15 -29.91 -26.06 -20.05
C GLY A 15 -30.35 -27.52 -20.22
N GLY A 16 -31.44 -27.73 -20.97
CA GLY A 16 -31.46 -28.70 -22.07
C GLY A 16 -31.96 -30.15 -21.84
N GLN A 17 -33.08 -30.44 -22.53
CA GLN A 17 -33.39 -31.65 -23.32
C GLN A 17 -33.87 -32.95 -22.64
N GLY A 18 -34.98 -33.47 -23.20
CA GLY A 18 -35.22 -34.91 -23.39
C GLY A 18 -36.43 -35.50 -22.64
N HIS A 19 -37.60 -35.58 -23.29
CA HIS A 19 -38.70 -36.47 -22.86
C HIS A 19 -38.93 -37.58 -23.91
N PRO A 20 -38.79 -38.87 -23.55
CA PRO A 20 -39.25 -40.00 -24.35
C PRO A 20 -40.72 -40.35 -24.07
N GLY A 21 -41.41 -40.82 -25.11
CA GLY A 21 -42.86 -41.00 -25.17
C GLY A 21 -43.46 -42.19 -24.40
N GLN A 22 -44.79 -42.21 -24.36
CA GLN A 22 -45.62 -43.28 -23.80
C GLN A 22 -46.49 -43.95 -24.87
N PRO A 23 -46.80 -45.27 -24.75
CA PRO A 23 -47.50 -46.06 -25.77
C PRO A 23 -49.03 -46.02 -25.62
N GLY A 24 -49.75 -46.12 -26.74
CA GLY A 24 -51.22 -46.06 -26.83
C GLY A 24 -51.95 -47.42 -26.80
N GLN A 25 -53.29 -47.36 -26.75
CA GLN A 25 -54.23 -48.50 -26.84
C GLN A 25 -55.68 -48.00 -27.20
N PRO A 26 -56.63 -48.85 -27.69
CA PRO A 26 -56.99 -48.88 -29.13
C PRO A 26 -58.52 -48.85 -29.50
N SER A 27 -58.78 -48.87 -30.83
CA SER A 27 -60.02 -49.26 -31.60
C SER A 27 -61.21 -48.27 -31.66
N ALA A 28 -62.11 -48.17 -32.65
CA ALA A 28 -62.39 -48.58 -34.06
C ALA A 28 -63.83 -48.01 -34.41
N PRO A 29 -64.53 -48.22 -35.56
CA PRO A 29 -64.23 -47.95 -36.99
C PRO A 29 -65.39 -47.27 -37.84
N TRP A 30 -65.04 -46.59 -38.96
CA TRP A 30 -65.81 -46.20 -40.21
C TRP A 30 -67.11 -45.33 -40.13
N PRO A 31 -67.63 -44.61 -41.18
CA PRO A 31 -67.49 -44.73 -42.66
C PRO A 31 -67.28 -43.38 -43.45
N PRO A 32 -67.25 -43.35 -44.81
CA PRO A 32 -66.72 -42.21 -45.60
C PRO A 32 -67.76 -41.29 -46.28
N ALA A 33 -67.35 -40.02 -46.49
CA ALA A 33 -67.78 -39.00 -47.49
C ALA A 33 -69.28 -38.56 -47.43
N PRO A 34 -69.71 -37.37 -47.93
CA PRO A 34 -69.13 -36.57 -49.03
C PRO A 34 -69.20 -35.02 -48.89
N HIS A 35 -68.61 -34.37 -49.90
CA HIS A 35 -68.50 -32.94 -50.14
C HIS A 35 -69.87 -32.22 -50.22
N GLY A 36 -70.00 -31.07 -49.55
CA GLY A 36 -71.21 -30.25 -49.54
C GLY A 36 -70.88 -28.76 -49.38
N GLN A 37 -71.64 -27.94 -50.10
CA GLN A 37 -71.42 -26.54 -50.43
C GLN A 37 -71.66 -25.55 -49.28
N GLN A 38 -71.30 -24.28 -49.56
CA GLN A 38 -71.29 -23.10 -48.71
C GLN A 38 -72.66 -22.60 -48.19
N LEU A 39 -72.56 -21.72 -47.18
CA LEU A 39 -73.47 -20.67 -46.68
C LEU A 39 -74.42 -21.05 -45.53
N PRO A 40 -74.88 -20.07 -44.72
CA PRO A 40 -74.13 -19.06 -43.96
C PRO A 40 -74.59 -19.07 -42.48
N TYR A 41 -73.72 -18.77 -41.50
CA TYR A 41 -74.21 -18.57 -40.13
C TYR A 41 -73.65 -17.34 -39.45
N GLN A 42 -74.60 -16.55 -38.93
CA GLN A 42 -74.41 -15.29 -38.25
C GLN A 42 -73.74 -15.44 -36.89
N ALA A 43 -73.00 -14.38 -36.55
CA ALA A 43 -72.24 -14.20 -35.34
C ALA A 43 -73.10 -14.17 -34.07
N TRP A 44 -72.63 -14.89 -33.05
CA TRP A 44 -72.99 -14.66 -31.66
C TRP A 44 -71.88 -13.84 -30.97
N PRO A 45 -72.20 -12.81 -30.16
CA PRO A 45 -71.18 -11.97 -29.53
C PRO A 45 -70.50 -12.71 -28.37
N GLY A 46 -69.19 -12.88 -28.47
CA GLY A 46 -68.33 -13.38 -27.39
C GLY A 46 -68.02 -12.33 -26.32
N PRO A 47 -67.51 -12.73 -25.15
CA PRO A 47 -67.45 -11.90 -23.96
C PRO A 47 -66.37 -10.81 -24.02
N TYR A 48 -66.66 -9.72 -23.32
CA TYR A 48 -65.87 -8.49 -23.16
C TYR A 48 -64.38 -8.76 -22.82
N SER A 49 -63.46 -8.22 -23.63
CA SER A 49 -62.01 -8.18 -23.35
C SER A 49 -61.67 -6.92 -22.54
N PRO A 50 -60.99 -7.03 -21.39
CA PRO A 50 -60.62 -5.85 -20.61
C PRO A 50 -59.45 -5.13 -21.30
N TYR A 51 -59.70 -3.88 -21.72
CA TYR A 51 -58.72 -2.86 -22.10
C TYR A 51 -57.24 -3.22 -21.86
N SER A 52 -56.52 -3.63 -22.92
CA SER A 52 -55.04 -3.61 -22.92
C SER A 52 -54.58 -2.15 -22.85
N ARG A 53 -54.07 -1.73 -21.70
CA ARG A 53 -53.43 -0.41 -21.55
C ARG A 53 -52.09 -0.43 -22.30
N PRO A 54 -51.74 0.60 -23.08
CA PRO A 54 -50.43 0.70 -23.70
C PRO A 54 -49.31 0.64 -22.65
N PRO A 55 -48.18 -0.01 -22.93
CA PRO A 55 -47.05 -0.10 -22.00
C PRO A 55 -46.43 1.27 -21.72
N VAL A 56 -45.79 1.41 -20.56
CA VAL A 56 -45.03 2.61 -20.18
C VAL A 56 -43.64 2.60 -20.84
N ASN A 57 -43.19 3.75 -21.33
CA ASN A 57 -41.89 3.88 -21.99
C ASN A 57 -40.74 3.76 -20.98
N GLY A 58 -39.81 2.82 -21.21
CA GLY A 58 -38.67 2.57 -20.32
C GLY A 58 -37.71 3.76 -20.15
N PHE A 59 -37.57 4.62 -21.17
CA PHE A 59 -36.76 5.83 -21.09
C PHE A 59 -37.40 6.90 -20.20
N ALA A 60 -38.73 6.93 -20.07
CA ALA A 60 -39.42 7.82 -19.15
C ALA A 60 -39.17 7.44 -17.69
N ILE A 61 -39.08 6.13 -17.40
CA ILE A 61 -38.72 5.61 -16.08
C ILE A 61 -37.25 5.89 -15.80
N ALA A 62 -36.36 5.60 -16.76
CA ALA A 62 -34.94 5.88 -16.62
C ALA A 62 -34.68 7.38 -16.39
N SER A 63 -35.31 8.27 -17.15
CA SER A 63 -35.20 9.73 -16.97
C SER A 63 -35.64 10.17 -15.56
N LEU A 64 -36.71 9.58 -15.03
CA LEU A 64 -37.15 9.88 -13.67
C LEU A 64 -36.14 9.38 -12.62
N VAL A 65 -35.64 8.16 -12.76
CA VAL A 65 -34.66 7.57 -11.83
C VAL A 65 -33.35 8.36 -11.85
N PHE A 66 -32.81 8.69 -13.02
CA PHE A 66 -31.59 9.49 -13.16
C PHE A 66 -31.79 10.96 -12.76
N GLY A 67 -33.00 11.51 -12.95
CA GLY A 67 -33.36 12.84 -12.46
C GLY A 67 -33.44 12.91 -10.94
N ILE A 68 -33.88 11.83 -10.28
CA ILE A 68 -33.96 11.74 -8.81
C ILE A 68 -32.60 11.42 -8.19
N LEU A 69 -31.82 10.53 -8.80
CA LEU A 69 -30.57 10.02 -8.20
C LEU A 69 -29.33 10.88 -8.48
N CYS A 70 -29.43 12.01 -9.19
CA CYS A 70 -28.35 12.98 -9.42
C CYS A 70 -27.01 12.47 -10.00
N PHE A 71 -26.82 11.17 -10.28
CA PHE A 71 -25.50 10.63 -10.62
C PHE A 71 -24.94 11.13 -11.96
N VAL A 72 -25.78 11.55 -12.91
CA VAL A 72 -25.38 12.36 -14.09
C VAL A 72 -26.62 13.13 -14.60
N PRO A 73 -26.88 14.36 -14.15
CA PRO A 73 -28.13 15.07 -14.49
C PRO A 73 -28.27 15.34 -15.99
N ALA A 74 -27.15 15.43 -16.72
CA ALA A 74 -27.15 15.55 -18.19
C ALA A 74 -27.72 14.30 -18.91
N VAL A 75 -27.45 13.09 -18.40
CA VAL A 75 -27.95 11.84 -19.00
C VAL A 75 -29.46 11.71 -18.78
N GLY A 76 -29.95 12.04 -17.59
CA GLY A 76 -31.39 12.05 -17.29
C GLY A 76 -32.20 13.01 -18.18
N LEU A 77 -31.61 14.16 -18.53
CA LEU A 77 -32.19 15.14 -19.44
C LEU A 77 -32.31 14.61 -20.87
N VAL A 78 -31.24 14.02 -21.40
CA VAL A 78 -31.22 13.43 -22.75
C VAL A 78 -32.24 12.30 -22.86
N LEU A 79 -32.28 11.40 -21.87
CA LEU A 79 -33.21 10.27 -21.86
C LEU A 79 -34.68 10.73 -21.77
N GLY A 80 -34.97 11.80 -21.03
CA GLY A 80 -36.32 12.36 -20.94
C GLY A 80 -36.80 12.97 -22.26
N LEU A 81 -35.93 13.69 -22.96
CA LEU A 81 -36.22 14.26 -24.29
C LEU A 81 -36.46 13.15 -25.34
N VAL A 82 -35.66 12.08 -25.30
CA VAL A 82 -35.85 10.90 -26.17
C VAL A 82 -37.16 10.18 -25.85
N ALA A 83 -37.50 10.01 -24.56
CA ALA A 83 -38.76 9.40 -24.14
C ALA A 83 -39.98 10.19 -24.64
N LEU A 84 -39.95 11.53 -24.55
CA LEU A 84 -41.00 12.41 -25.04
C LEU A 84 -41.23 12.28 -26.55
N ALA A 85 -40.15 12.17 -27.33
CA ALA A 85 -40.23 11.96 -28.77
C ALA A 85 -40.81 10.57 -29.13
N GLN A 86 -40.43 9.52 -28.40
CA GLN A 86 -40.94 8.16 -28.60
C GLN A 86 -42.41 8.03 -28.21
N ILE A 87 -42.81 8.59 -27.07
CA ILE A 87 -44.20 8.60 -26.60
C ILE A 87 -45.11 9.30 -27.61
N LYS A 88 -44.67 10.42 -28.19
CA LYS A 88 -45.44 11.15 -29.21
C LYS A 88 -45.62 10.34 -30.51
N LYS A 89 -44.64 9.51 -30.88
CA LYS A 89 -44.67 8.71 -32.11
C LYS A 89 -45.37 7.36 -31.96
N LYS A 90 -45.25 6.71 -30.78
CA LYS A 90 -45.71 5.33 -30.54
C LYS A 90 -46.97 5.22 -29.68
N GLY A 91 -47.44 6.32 -29.08
CA GLY A 91 -48.63 6.31 -28.22
C GLY A 91 -48.44 5.61 -26.86
N GLU A 92 -47.20 5.45 -26.42
CA GLU A 92 -46.85 4.80 -25.15
C GLU A 92 -47.19 5.68 -23.93
N ARG A 93 -47.37 5.08 -22.75
CA ARG A 93 -47.63 5.81 -21.50
C ARG A 93 -46.32 6.29 -20.86
N GLY A 94 -46.39 7.31 -19.99
CA GLY A 94 -45.21 7.79 -19.24
C GLY A 94 -44.79 9.23 -19.51
N ARG A 95 -45.59 10.02 -20.24
CA ARG A 95 -45.27 11.42 -20.57
C ARG A 95 -45.03 12.29 -19.33
N GLY A 96 -45.83 12.11 -18.28
CA GLY A 96 -45.64 12.82 -17.02
C GLY A 96 -44.34 12.46 -16.30
N LEU A 97 -43.91 11.20 -16.40
CA LEU A 97 -42.65 10.71 -15.81
C LEU A 97 -41.44 11.29 -16.54
N ALA A 98 -41.48 11.34 -17.87
CA ALA A 98 -40.43 11.96 -18.67
C ALA A 98 -40.32 13.48 -18.43
N ILE A 99 -41.45 14.18 -18.31
CA ILE A 99 -41.45 15.63 -18.00
C ILE A 99 -40.90 15.88 -16.61
N ALA A 100 -41.34 15.11 -15.60
CA ALA A 100 -40.83 15.23 -14.24
C ALA A 100 -39.33 14.94 -14.16
N GLY A 101 -38.87 13.85 -14.80
CA GLY A 101 -37.45 13.51 -14.89
C GLY A 101 -36.62 14.59 -15.56
N SER A 102 -37.08 15.15 -16.69
CA SER A 102 -36.39 16.25 -17.36
C SER A 102 -36.33 17.53 -16.53
N ILE A 103 -37.41 17.91 -15.83
CA ILE A 103 -37.43 19.09 -14.96
C ILE A 103 -36.43 18.92 -13.80
N LEU A 104 -36.45 17.76 -13.15
CA LEU A 104 -35.51 17.45 -12.07
C LEU A 104 -34.06 17.44 -12.57
N SER A 105 -33.80 16.91 -13.77
CA SER A 105 -32.49 16.96 -14.39
C SER A 105 -32.02 18.38 -14.72
N VAL A 106 -32.89 19.26 -15.23
CA VAL A 106 -32.53 20.68 -15.49
C VAL A 106 -32.20 21.40 -14.18
N LEU A 107 -33.02 21.21 -13.14
CA LEU A 107 -32.75 21.76 -11.81
C LEU A 107 -31.44 21.23 -11.23
N GLY A 108 -31.16 19.94 -11.40
CA GLY A 108 -29.90 19.32 -10.99
C GLY A 108 -28.69 19.87 -11.73
N VAL A 109 -28.78 20.11 -13.05
CA VAL A 109 -27.69 20.76 -13.82
C VAL A 109 -27.49 22.20 -13.36
N LEU A 110 -28.55 22.98 -13.13
CA LEU A 110 -28.44 24.36 -12.66
C LEU A 110 -27.81 24.44 -11.27
N LEU A 111 -28.23 23.58 -10.35
CA LEU A 111 -27.61 23.46 -9.03
C LEU A 111 -26.14 23.07 -9.14
N LEU A 112 -25.79 22.08 -9.95
CA LEU A 112 -24.40 21.65 -10.16
C LEU A 112 -23.53 22.79 -10.70
N VAL A 113 -24.01 23.52 -11.72
CA VAL A 113 -23.29 24.66 -12.29
C VAL A 113 -23.11 25.76 -11.26
N LEU A 114 -24.16 26.05 -10.47
CA LEU A 114 -24.09 27.04 -9.40
C LEU A 114 -23.08 26.62 -8.32
N SER A 115 -23.14 25.37 -7.85
CA SER A 115 -22.24 24.82 -6.84
C SER A 115 -20.77 24.82 -7.30
N VAL A 116 -20.52 24.59 -8.60
CA VAL A 116 -19.16 24.69 -9.16
C VAL A 116 -18.72 26.16 -9.28
N ALA A 117 -19.61 27.05 -9.72
CA ALA A 117 -19.31 28.47 -9.89
C ALA A 117 -19.08 29.22 -8.57
N THR A 118 -19.80 28.85 -7.50
CA THR A 118 -19.68 29.49 -6.18
C THR A 118 -18.61 28.86 -5.29
N GLY A 119 -17.99 27.76 -5.72
CA GLY A 119 -17.03 27.01 -4.89
C GLY A 119 -17.67 26.03 -3.90
N ALA A 120 -18.99 26.07 -3.69
CA ALA A 120 -19.70 25.22 -2.73
C ALA A 120 -19.50 23.70 -2.96
N ALA A 121 -19.25 23.27 -4.20
CA ALA A 121 -18.91 21.88 -4.49
C ALA A 121 -17.51 21.48 -3.95
N ARG A 122 -16.57 22.42 -3.91
CA ARG A 122 -15.24 22.23 -3.32
C ARG A 122 -15.35 22.26 -1.81
N ASP A 123 -16.02 23.27 -1.24
CA ASP A 123 -16.22 23.37 0.21
C ASP A 123 -16.91 22.12 0.79
N PHE A 124 -17.90 21.57 0.07
CA PHE A 124 -18.54 20.31 0.45
C PHE A 124 -17.62 19.10 0.32
N ALA A 125 -16.78 19.04 -0.72
CA ALA A 125 -15.81 17.98 -0.91
C ALA A 125 -14.70 18.03 0.16
N ASP A 126 -14.28 19.23 0.54
CA ASP A 126 -13.28 19.47 1.58
C ASP A 126 -13.86 19.12 2.95
N GLY A 127 -15.09 19.56 3.26
CA GLY A 127 -15.79 19.12 4.48
C GLY A 127 -16.04 17.61 4.56
N PHE A 128 -16.27 16.93 3.42
CA PHE A 128 -16.36 15.47 3.38
C PHE A 128 -15.00 14.79 3.58
N ARG A 129 -13.91 15.37 3.07
CA ARG A 129 -12.54 14.90 3.31
C ARG A 129 -12.15 15.09 4.77
N GLU A 130 -12.48 16.23 5.36
CA GLU A 130 -12.30 16.52 6.79
C GLU A 130 -13.08 15.52 7.64
N ALA A 131 -14.38 15.31 7.38
CA ALA A 131 -15.17 14.31 8.08
C ALA A 131 -14.66 12.87 7.89
N ALA A 132 -14.11 12.55 6.70
CA ALA A 132 -13.48 11.25 6.46
C ALA A 132 -12.14 11.10 7.23
N ARG A 133 -11.36 12.19 7.37
CA ARG A 133 -10.17 12.26 8.22
C ARG A 133 -10.54 12.12 9.70
N GLU A 134 -11.55 12.83 10.20
CA GLU A 134 -12.08 12.68 11.56
C GLU A 134 -12.59 11.24 11.83
N SER A 135 -13.23 10.62 10.84
CA SER A 135 -13.64 9.21 10.93
C SER A 135 -12.47 8.22 10.94
N ARG A 136 -11.29 8.60 10.42
CA ARG A 136 -10.05 7.81 10.55
C ARG A 136 -9.39 8.05 11.90
N GLN A 137 -9.36 9.29 12.36
CA GLN A 137 -8.82 9.70 13.66
C GLN A 137 -9.59 9.07 14.83
N SER A 138 -10.89 8.84 14.69
CA SER A 138 -11.70 8.09 15.68
C SER A 138 -11.32 6.61 15.81
N GLY A 139 -10.42 6.09 14.96
CA GLY A 139 -9.81 4.77 15.07
C GLY A 139 -8.54 4.70 15.91
N GLY A 140 -8.05 5.82 16.46
CA GLY A 140 -6.80 5.89 17.24
C GLY A 140 -5.52 5.71 16.43
N ALA A 141 -5.62 5.58 15.10
CA ALA A 141 -4.48 5.49 14.21
C ALA A 141 -3.92 6.89 13.89
N PHE A 142 -2.59 6.95 13.71
CA PHE A 142 -1.92 8.16 13.22
C PHE A 142 -2.53 8.60 11.86
N PRO A 143 -2.77 9.90 11.64
CA PRO A 143 -3.58 10.40 10.53
C PRO A 143 -2.86 10.38 9.18
N VAL A 144 -1.54 10.16 9.16
CA VAL A 144 -0.70 10.12 7.96
C VAL A 144 -0.37 8.66 7.64
N ASP A 145 -0.64 8.26 6.40
CA ASP A 145 -0.36 6.91 5.91
C ASP A 145 1.14 6.72 5.63
N LYS A 146 1.60 5.46 5.58
CA LYS A 146 2.98 5.13 5.18
C LYS A 146 3.35 5.80 3.85
N GLY A 147 4.46 6.54 3.86
CA GLY A 147 4.96 7.32 2.73
C GLY A 147 4.47 8.76 2.68
N GLY A 148 3.62 9.18 3.63
CA GLY A 148 3.23 10.56 3.80
C GLY A 148 4.19 11.32 4.72
N CYS A 149 4.33 12.62 4.45
CA CYS A 149 5.11 13.56 5.24
C CYS A 149 4.18 14.57 5.90
N PHE A 150 4.59 15.13 7.03
CA PHE A 150 3.76 16.02 7.81
C PHE A 150 4.56 17.05 8.61
N ASP A 151 3.87 18.13 8.97
CA ASP A 151 4.33 19.13 9.91
C ASP A 151 3.62 18.97 11.26
N ALA A 152 4.37 19.13 12.34
CA ALA A 152 3.87 19.18 13.70
C ALA A 152 3.55 20.64 14.08
N PRO A 153 2.47 20.92 14.85
CA PRO A 153 2.04 22.28 15.17
C PRO A 153 3.11 23.20 15.80
N ASP A 154 4.06 22.64 16.52
CA ASP A 154 5.18 23.35 17.15
C ASP A 154 6.56 22.87 16.63
N GLY A 155 6.58 22.16 15.50
CA GLY A 155 7.77 21.54 14.91
C GLY A 155 8.27 20.33 15.69
N LYS A 156 7.64 19.96 16.82
CA LYS A 156 8.16 18.92 17.71
C LYS A 156 7.36 17.64 17.58
N ILE A 157 8.06 16.57 17.23
CA ILE A 157 7.49 15.22 17.22
C ILE A 157 7.60 14.64 18.64
N ASP A 158 6.61 14.95 19.46
CA ASP A 158 6.44 14.31 20.78
C ASP A 158 5.53 13.08 20.64
N SER A 159 6.14 11.89 20.79
CA SER A 159 5.48 10.59 20.73
C SER A 159 4.30 10.45 21.71
N MET A 160 4.24 11.28 22.76
CA MET A 160 3.22 11.22 23.81
C MET A 160 2.06 12.21 23.62
N LYS A 161 2.17 13.20 22.71
CA LYS A 161 1.31 14.39 22.82
C LYS A 161 0.51 14.79 21.57
N TYR A 162 0.90 14.39 20.35
CA TYR A 162 0.36 15.05 19.14
C TYR A 162 -0.08 14.17 17.95
N ALA A 163 -0.43 12.89 18.18
CA ALA A 163 -0.89 12.03 17.07
C ALA A 163 -2.13 12.57 16.30
N ALA A 164 -2.91 13.51 16.86
CA ALA A 164 -4.17 13.96 16.26
C ALA A 164 -4.09 15.28 15.46
N GLU A 165 -3.00 16.03 15.53
CA GLU A 165 -2.94 17.45 15.10
C GLU A 165 -1.89 17.74 14.01
N VAL A 166 -1.36 16.71 13.34
CA VAL A 166 -0.35 16.91 12.29
C VAL A 166 -0.98 17.27 10.94
N ASP A 167 -0.28 18.11 10.17
CA ASP A 167 -0.69 18.54 8.83
C ASP A 167 0.09 17.76 7.77
N GLU A 168 -0.60 16.96 6.96
CA GLU A 168 0.02 16.22 5.86
C GLU A 168 0.47 17.18 4.73
N VAL A 169 1.77 17.15 4.40
CA VAL A 169 2.42 18.02 3.41
C VAL A 169 3.17 17.23 2.33
N PRO A 170 3.50 17.83 1.17
CA PRO A 170 4.28 17.15 0.14
C PRO A 170 5.73 16.87 0.58
N CYS A 171 6.14 15.61 0.57
CA CYS A 171 7.50 15.18 0.91
C CYS A 171 8.62 15.77 0.03
N SER A 172 8.30 16.43 -1.09
CA SER A 172 9.31 17.08 -1.94
C SER A 172 9.81 18.42 -1.38
N GLY A 173 9.14 18.96 -0.36
CA GLY A 173 9.56 20.16 0.36
C GLY A 173 10.05 19.84 1.76
N GLU A 174 10.25 20.90 2.54
CA GLU A 174 10.53 20.81 3.97
C GLU A 174 9.34 20.18 4.71
N HIS A 175 9.63 19.36 5.71
CA HIS A 175 8.65 18.78 6.61
C HIS A 175 9.28 18.31 7.92
N ASP A 176 8.48 18.21 8.98
CA ASP A 176 8.99 17.77 10.28
C ASP A 176 9.15 16.25 10.38
N GLY A 177 8.30 15.47 9.69
CA GLY A 177 8.41 14.01 9.75
C GLY A 177 7.78 13.22 8.60
N GLU A 178 8.27 12.00 8.40
CA GLU A 178 7.87 11.06 7.35
C GLU A 178 7.51 9.69 7.94
N VAL A 179 6.29 9.20 7.65
CA VAL A 179 5.84 7.88 8.14
C VAL A 179 6.44 6.76 7.29
N PHE A 180 7.38 5.99 7.84
CA PHE A 180 8.03 4.89 7.10
C PHE A 180 7.38 3.52 7.32
N ALA A 181 6.65 3.35 8.42
CA ALA A 181 5.94 2.11 8.70
C ALA A 181 4.72 2.28 9.61
N SER A 182 3.76 1.38 9.42
CA SER A 182 2.64 1.19 10.35
C SER A 182 2.41 -0.30 10.53
N PHE A 183 2.07 -0.72 11.75
CA PHE A 183 1.82 -2.12 12.07
C PHE A 183 0.73 -2.28 13.13
N ARG A 184 0.17 -3.49 13.22
CA ARG A 184 -0.76 -3.83 14.28
C ARG A 184 -0.05 -4.54 15.43
N VAL A 185 -0.30 -4.11 16.65
CA VAL A 185 0.12 -4.76 17.88
C VAL A 185 -0.82 -5.95 18.14
N ASN A 186 -0.25 -7.15 18.14
CA ASN A 186 -1.02 -8.38 18.31
C ASN A 186 -1.02 -8.83 19.78
N HIS A 187 -1.81 -8.16 20.60
CA HIS A 187 -2.04 -8.53 21.99
C HIS A 187 -3.53 -8.38 22.34
N THR A 188 -4.02 -9.22 23.24
CA THR A 188 -5.45 -9.18 23.64
C THR A 188 -5.68 -8.07 24.67
N GLU A 189 -4.82 -8.00 25.68
CA GLU A 189 -4.83 -6.99 26.75
C GLU A 189 -3.72 -5.95 26.53
N TYR A 190 -3.77 -4.80 27.20
CA TYR A 190 -2.68 -3.83 27.09
C TYR A 190 -1.42 -4.40 27.75
N PRO A 191 -0.30 -4.57 27.03
CA PRO A 191 0.87 -5.31 27.53
C PRO A 191 1.66 -4.55 28.61
N GLY A 192 1.40 -3.26 28.78
CA GLY A 192 2.19 -2.37 29.65
C GLY A 192 2.97 -1.36 28.80
N GLU A 193 3.36 -0.25 29.42
CA GLU A 193 4.06 0.85 28.73
C GLU A 193 5.45 0.44 28.28
N ASP A 194 6.27 -0.10 29.18
CA ASP A 194 7.63 -0.60 28.88
C ASP A 194 7.63 -1.61 27.72
N ALA A 195 6.70 -2.56 27.74
CA ALA A 195 6.58 -3.56 26.68
C ALA A 195 6.16 -2.96 25.33
N MET A 196 5.47 -1.81 25.31
CA MET A 196 5.11 -1.10 24.08
C MET A 196 6.30 -0.30 23.54
N VAL A 197 7.08 0.31 24.43
CA VAL A 197 8.34 1.01 24.09
C VAL A 197 9.34 0.02 23.48
N ASP A 198 9.64 -1.08 24.16
CA ASP A 198 10.56 -2.13 23.68
C ASP A 198 10.13 -2.67 22.29
N LEU A 199 8.82 -2.87 22.12
CA LEU A 199 8.26 -3.33 20.86
C LEU A 199 8.42 -2.29 19.75
N ALA A 200 8.22 -1.00 20.05
CA ALA A 200 8.33 0.07 19.08
C ALA A 200 9.78 0.24 18.63
N GLU A 201 10.72 0.35 19.56
CA GLU A 201 12.14 0.51 19.27
C GLU A 201 12.67 -0.60 18.39
N SER A 202 12.48 -1.87 18.81
CA SER A 202 12.93 -3.02 18.04
C SER A 202 12.30 -3.07 16.66
N LYS A 203 10.98 -2.85 16.57
CA LYS A 203 10.24 -3.05 15.32
C LYS A 203 10.42 -1.91 14.34
N CYS A 204 10.49 -0.67 14.81
CA CYS A 204 10.77 0.50 13.97
C CYS A 204 12.21 0.45 13.45
N ALA A 205 13.18 0.09 14.31
CA ALA A 205 14.56 -0.10 13.88
C ALA A 205 14.71 -1.20 12.81
N ASP A 206 13.92 -2.27 12.87
CA ASP A 206 13.90 -3.31 11.84
C ASP A 206 13.21 -2.86 10.54
N LEU A 207 12.06 -2.18 10.67
CA LEU A 207 11.21 -1.79 9.54
C LEU A 207 11.81 -0.62 8.73
N GLN A 208 12.64 0.22 9.34
CA GLN A 208 13.29 1.34 8.67
C GLN A 208 14.04 0.89 7.42
N TRP A 209 14.74 -0.26 7.50
CA TRP A 209 15.54 -0.80 6.40
C TRP A 209 14.69 -1.36 5.26
N ALA A 210 13.39 -1.62 5.48
CA ALA A 210 12.48 -1.96 4.40
C ALA A 210 11.97 -0.73 3.64
N TYR A 211 12.06 0.45 4.25
CA TYR A 211 11.67 1.73 3.67
C TYR A 211 12.84 2.47 3.02
N VAL A 212 13.98 2.47 3.70
CA VAL A 212 15.27 2.99 3.22
C VAL A 212 16.14 1.78 2.88
N MET A 213 15.95 1.23 1.68
CA MET A 213 16.67 0.03 1.26
C MET A 213 18.16 0.29 1.02
N ASP A 214 18.52 1.52 0.64
CA ASP A 214 19.91 1.91 0.39
C ASP A 214 20.66 2.07 1.71
N THR A 215 21.58 1.13 1.98
CA THR A 215 22.38 1.15 3.21
C THR A 215 23.43 2.26 3.25
N TRP A 216 23.55 3.08 2.20
CA TRP A 216 24.38 4.28 2.18
C TRP A 216 23.51 5.56 2.20
N ALA A 217 22.20 5.43 2.45
CA ALA A 217 21.36 6.58 2.68
C ALA A 217 21.91 7.38 3.87
N ASP A 218 22.00 8.69 3.67
CA ASP A 218 22.27 9.63 4.73
C ASP A 218 20.93 9.99 5.36
N PHE A 219 20.80 9.77 6.67
CA PHE A 219 19.61 10.14 7.41
C PHE A 219 19.67 11.60 7.86
N GLY A 220 20.82 12.28 7.70
CA GLY A 220 21.03 13.64 8.18
C GLY A 220 20.64 13.75 9.65
N ASP A 221 19.83 14.76 9.95
CA ASP A 221 19.30 15.06 11.28
C ASP A 221 17.97 14.36 11.57
N ALA A 222 17.67 13.26 10.88
CA ALA A 222 16.46 12.46 11.10
C ALA A 222 16.65 11.36 12.16
N GLU A 223 15.74 11.30 13.12
CA GLU A 223 15.66 10.25 14.14
C GLU A 223 14.39 9.42 14.03
N ILE A 224 14.39 8.23 14.66
CA ILE A 224 13.22 7.36 14.69
C ILE A 224 12.32 7.78 15.85
N TYR A 225 11.15 8.28 15.50
CA TYR A 225 10.04 8.48 16.42
C TYR A 225 8.99 7.39 16.23
N TYR A 226 8.19 7.15 17.26
CA TYR A 226 7.09 6.19 17.18
C TYR A 226 5.85 6.70 17.92
N PHE A 227 4.68 6.39 17.37
CA PHE A 227 3.40 6.53 18.06
C PHE A 227 2.84 5.14 18.32
N MET A 228 2.60 4.86 19.61
CA MET A 228 2.10 3.58 20.07
C MET A 228 0.80 3.77 20.84
N PRO A 229 -0.12 2.78 20.79
CA PRO A 229 -1.31 2.80 21.63
C PRO A 229 -0.93 2.84 23.11
N ASP A 230 -1.63 3.64 23.89
CA ASP A 230 -1.51 3.65 25.36
C ASP A 230 -2.68 2.89 26.00
N ARG A 231 -2.72 2.83 27.33
CA ARG A 231 -3.82 2.14 28.05
C ARG A 231 -5.21 2.72 27.72
N THR A 232 -5.29 4.01 27.42
CA THR A 232 -6.53 4.73 27.13
C THR A 232 -7.00 4.40 25.71
N THR A 233 -6.19 4.63 24.68
CA THR A 233 -6.53 4.34 23.28
C THR A 233 -6.74 2.85 23.07
N TRP A 234 -6.01 1.99 23.78
CA TRP A 234 -6.19 0.55 23.75
C TRP A 234 -7.60 0.12 24.19
N ARG A 235 -8.21 0.78 25.18
CA ARG A 235 -9.60 0.50 25.59
C ARG A 235 -10.61 0.87 24.51
N HIS A 236 -10.26 1.81 23.65
CA HIS A 236 -11.06 2.24 22.49
C HIS A 236 -10.77 1.42 21.23
N GLY A 237 -9.90 0.41 21.31
CA GLY A 237 -9.63 -0.53 20.22
C GLY A 237 -8.41 -0.19 19.37
N ASP A 238 -7.67 0.86 19.71
CA ASP A 238 -6.43 1.20 19.05
C ASP A 238 -5.37 0.11 19.30
N ARG A 239 -4.78 -0.36 18.20
CA ARG A 239 -3.75 -1.40 18.16
C ARG A 239 -2.68 -1.03 17.14
N HIS A 240 -2.59 0.22 16.71
CA HIS A 240 -1.75 0.62 15.59
C HIS A 240 -0.49 1.31 16.07
N GLY A 241 0.66 0.69 15.84
CA GLY A 241 1.97 1.33 15.99
C GLY A 241 2.38 2.02 14.68
N THR A 242 2.96 3.21 14.77
CA THR A 242 3.45 4.00 13.65
C THR A 242 4.90 4.37 13.89
N CYS A 243 5.75 4.21 12.88
CA CYS A 243 7.16 4.57 12.92
C CYS A 243 7.44 5.72 11.94
N ILE A 244 8.21 6.70 12.39
CA ILE A 244 8.40 7.98 11.74
C ILE A 244 9.89 8.32 11.72
N PHE A 245 10.38 8.85 10.62
CA PHE A 245 11.62 9.63 10.60
C PHE A 245 11.24 11.08 10.89
N GLY A 246 11.80 11.68 11.92
CA GLY A 246 11.49 13.05 12.33
C GLY A 246 12.74 13.89 12.44
N ALA A 247 12.64 15.18 12.12
CA ALA A 247 13.71 16.14 12.38
C ALA A 247 14.04 16.20 13.88
N THR A 248 15.32 16.17 14.21
CA THR A 248 15.82 16.30 15.59
C THR A 248 15.77 17.73 16.11
N ASP A 249 15.97 18.72 15.24
CA ASP A 249 15.82 20.14 15.54
C ASP A 249 14.60 20.70 14.77
N PRO A 250 13.59 21.28 15.47
CA PRO A 250 12.46 21.92 14.81
C PRO A 250 12.84 23.16 13.96
N GLU A 251 14.06 23.70 14.11
CA GLU A 251 14.58 24.76 13.26
C GLU A 251 15.26 24.23 11.97
N GLU A 252 15.51 22.92 11.88
CA GLU A 252 16.17 22.25 10.75
C GLU A 252 15.27 21.10 10.21
N PRO A 253 14.20 21.43 9.46
CA PRO A 253 13.25 20.43 8.96
C PRO A 253 13.91 19.49 7.94
N LEU A 254 13.32 18.31 7.78
CA LEU A 254 13.74 17.35 6.76
C LEU A 254 13.42 17.88 5.36
N GLU A 255 14.34 17.73 4.42
CA GLU A 255 14.12 18.07 3.01
C GLU A 255 14.10 16.80 2.15
N GLY A 256 12.99 16.59 1.43
CA GLY A 256 12.86 15.41 0.57
C GLY A 256 12.52 14.14 1.36
N SER A 257 11.99 13.14 0.65
CA SER A 257 11.69 11.83 1.26
C SER A 257 12.95 10.97 1.41
N LEU A 258 13.11 10.32 2.56
CA LEU A 258 14.14 9.30 2.82
C LEU A 258 13.85 7.97 2.11
N ARG A 259 12.67 7.84 1.47
CA ARG A 259 12.20 6.61 0.86
C ARG A 259 13.09 6.14 -0.28
N SER A 260 13.68 4.97 -0.09
CA SER A 260 14.48 4.28 -1.09
C SER A 260 13.96 2.85 -1.22
N ASP A 261 12.97 2.64 -2.10
CA ASP A 261 12.37 1.32 -2.32
C ASP A 261 12.05 1.07 -3.80
N ALA A 262 11.36 -0.04 -4.11
CA ALA A 262 11.02 -0.41 -5.48
C ALA A 262 10.07 0.59 -6.20
N THR A 263 9.54 1.58 -5.50
CA THR A 263 8.69 2.64 -6.07
C THR A 263 9.48 3.91 -6.39
N THR A 264 10.63 4.13 -5.75
CA THR A 264 11.50 5.29 -5.98
C THR A 264 12.77 4.96 -6.76
N LEU A 265 13.23 3.70 -6.71
CA LEU A 265 14.41 3.22 -7.42
C LEU A 265 14.06 2.61 -8.78
N ASP A 266 14.90 2.87 -9.80
CA ASP A 266 14.84 2.13 -11.06
C ASP A 266 15.30 0.66 -10.90
N ALA A 267 15.15 -0.14 -11.95
CA ALA A 267 15.47 -1.56 -11.89
C ALA A 267 16.95 -1.87 -11.62
N ASP A 268 17.88 -1.04 -12.12
CA ASP A 268 19.31 -1.21 -11.95
C ASP A 268 19.74 -0.75 -10.55
N GLN A 269 19.23 0.39 -10.08
CA GLN A 269 19.41 0.89 -8.73
C GLN A 269 18.89 -0.11 -7.68
N LEU A 270 17.66 -0.59 -7.85
CA LEU A 270 17.04 -1.55 -6.94
C LEU A 270 17.82 -2.88 -6.90
N ALA A 271 18.32 -3.36 -8.04
CA ALA A 271 19.14 -4.56 -8.10
C ALA A 271 20.47 -4.37 -7.34
N TYR A 272 21.10 -3.21 -7.49
CA TYR A 272 22.35 -2.89 -6.81
C TYR A 272 22.16 -2.79 -5.29
N VAL A 273 21.16 -2.02 -4.85
CA VAL A 273 20.87 -1.80 -3.43
C VAL A 273 20.48 -3.10 -2.73
N LYS A 274 19.69 -3.98 -3.37
CA LYS A 274 19.38 -5.31 -2.82
C LYS A 274 20.61 -6.18 -2.65
N ALA A 275 21.54 -6.13 -3.62
CA ALA A 275 22.78 -6.86 -3.53
C ALA A 275 23.67 -6.34 -2.40
N ASP A 276 23.80 -5.01 -2.27
CA ASP A 276 24.61 -4.37 -1.23
C ASP A 276 24.10 -4.70 0.19
N ARG A 277 22.79 -4.63 0.39
CA ARG A 277 22.15 -4.94 1.69
C ARG A 277 22.48 -6.34 2.21
N ALA A 278 22.70 -7.32 1.33
CA ALA A 278 23.07 -8.67 1.74
C ALA A 278 24.42 -8.73 2.47
N PHE A 279 25.36 -7.88 2.08
CA PHE A 279 26.63 -7.71 2.78
C PHE A 279 26.46 -6.80 4.00
N SER A 280 25.88 -5.61 3.81
CA SER A 280 25.76 -4.57 4.85
C SER A 280 25.06 -5.10 6.11
N LYS A 281 23.99 -5.88 5.96
CA LYS A 281 23.29 -6.52 7.08
C LYS A 281 24.22 -7.35 7.96
N GLU A 282 25.06 -8.19 7.35
CA GLU A 282 25.95 -9.07 8.10
C GLU A 282 27.15 -8.30 8.67
N TYR A 283 27.63 -7.28 7.93
CA TYR A 283 28.72 -6.43 8.35
C TYR A 283 28.36 -5.59 9.59
N PHE A 284 27.22 -4.88 9.56
CA PHE A 284 26.78 -4.03 10.68
C PHE A 284 26.30 -4.83 11.90
N ALA A 285 26.01 -6.12 11.75
CA ALA A 285 25.74 -7.03 12.87
C ALA A 285 27.04 -7.55 13.52
N ALA A 286 28.00 -6.66 13.77
CA ALA A 286 29.25 -6.95 14.46
C ALA A 286 29.00 -7.23 15.96
N PRO A 287 29.83 -8.07 16.61
CA PRO A 287 29.75 -8.26 18.07
C PRO A 287 30.00 -6.95 18.82
N ALA A 288 29.32 -6.77 19.97
CA ALA A 288 29.45 -5.57 20.79
C ALA A 288 30.82 -5.44 21.50
N GLN A 289 31.52 -6.56 21.72
CA GLN A 289 32.87 -6.54 22.26
C GLN A 289 33.82 -6.03 21.18
N GLU A 290 34.52 -4.93 21.42
CA GLU A 290 35.45 -4.36 20.44
C GLU A 290 36.79 -5.09 20.39
N ARG A 291 37.24 -5.62 21.54
CA ARG A 291 38.50 -6.35 21.66
C ARG A 291 38.30 -7.80 21.25
N PHE A 292 39.02 -8.22 20.22
CA PHE A 292 38.90 -9.59 19.69
C PHE A 292 39.31 -10.67 20.70
N GLU A 293 40.15 -10.33 21.68
CA GLU A 293 40.54 -11.23 22.77
C GLU A 293 39.38 -11.56 23.72
N ASP A 294 38.43 -10.63 23.87
CA ASP A 294 37.31 -10.77 24.80
C ASP A 294 36.23 -11.72 24.25
N ASP A 295 36.03 -11.77 22.92
CA ASP A 295 35.13 -12.74 22.26
C ASP A 295 35.59 -13.18 20.85
N LEU A 296 36.75 -13.85 20.78
CA LEU A 296 37.27 -14.34 19.50
C LEU A 296 36.28 -15.27 18.77
N GLN A 297 35.49 -16.08 19.49
CA GLN A 297 34.55 -17.00 18.86
C GLN A 297 33.35 -16.28 18.23
N GLY A 298 32.84 -15.23 18.87
CA GLY A 298 31.81 -14.36 18.30
C GLY A 298 32.30 -13.65 17.05
N HIS A 299 33.51 -13.08 17.08
CA HIS A 299 34.12 -12.45 15.92
C HIS A 299 34.38 -13.43 14.76
N LYS A 300 34.85 -14.65 15.04
CA LYS A 300 35.00 -15.69 14.01
C LYS A 300 33.67 -16.05 13.35
N LYS A 301 32.60 -16.21 14.13
CA LYS A 301 31.25 -16.44 13.60
C LYS A 301 30.76 -15.26 12.77
N TRP A 302 31.03 -14.03 13.21
CA TRP A 302 30.69 -12.83 12.46
C TRP A 302 31.44 -12.75 11.13
N ALA A 303 32.76 -12.96 11.13
CA ALA A 303 33.57 -13.01 9.90
C ALA A 303 33.03 -14.05 8.89
N ALA A 304 32.60 -15.23 9.37
CA ALA A 304 31.96 -16.24 8.52
C ALA A 304 30.62 -15.77 7.94
N ARG A 305 29.83 -14.97 8.67
CA ARG A 305 28.60 -14.35 8.15
C ARG A 305 28.92 -13.26 7.13
N VAL A 306 29.93 -12.44 7.38
CA VAL A 306 30.38 -11.41 6.43
C VAL A 306 30.82 -12.04 5.09
N ASP A 307 31.60 -13.13 5.11
CA ASP A 307 31.94 -13.86 3.87
C ASP A 307 30.69 -14.36 3.12
N LYS A 308 29.70 -14.89 3.85
CA LYS A 308 28.42 -15.31 3.25
C LYS A 308 27.64 -14.13 2.66
N GLY A 309 27.58 -13.00 3.35
CA GLY A 309 26.94 -11.76 2.86
C GLY A 309 27.61 -11.24 1.58
N LEU A 310 28.94 -11.24 1.55
CA LEU A 310 29.72 -10.93 0.34
C LEU A 310 29.47 -11.92 -0.79
N ALA A 311 29.32 -13.22 -0.48
CA ALA A 311 28.98 -14.25 -1.47
C ALA A 311 27.61 -14.00 -2.09
N GLU A 312 26.64 -13.62 -1.26
CA GLU A 312 25.28 -13.27 -1.63
C GLU A 312 25.26 -12.03 -2.52
N GLN A 313 25.92 -10.94 -2.10
CA GLN A 313 26.08 -9.71 -2.88
C GLN A 313 26.66 -10.04 -4.26
N ALA A 314 27.78 -10.77 -4.31
CA ALA A 314 28.42 -11.13 -5.57
C ALA A 314 27.54 -12.03 -6.46
N ARG A 315 26.67 -12.86 -5.89
CA ARG A 315 25.72 -13.67 -6.66
C ARG A 315 24.64 -12.77 -7.29
N GLN A 316 24.04 -11.88 -6.51
CA GLN A 316 23.00 -10.97 -7.00
C GLN A 316 23.54 -10.02 -8.07
N LEU A 317 24.73 -9.45 -7.86
CA LEU A 317 25.40 -8.59 -8.85
C LEU A 317 25.66 -9.32 -10.17
N ARG A 318 26.08 -10.60 -10.14
CA ARG A 318 26.29 -11.40 -11.36
C ARG A 318 24.99 -11.80 -12.07
N ALA A 319 23.88 -11.88 -11.35
CA ALA A 319 22.59 -12.29 -11.90
C ALA A 319 21.90 -11.17 -12.69
N HIS A 320 22.24 -9.90 -12.42
CA HIS A 320 21.65 -8.74 -13.05
C HIS A 320 22.38 -8.31 -14.33
N HIS A 321 21.64 -7.80 -15.31
CA HIS A 321 22.21 -7.32 -16.57
C HIS A 321 22.50 -5.82 -16.50
N TRP A 322 23.76 -5.46 -16.27
CA TRP A 322 24.15 -4.06 -16.11
C TRP A 322 24.31 -3.29 -17.42
N PRO A 323 23.96 -1.99 -17.44
CA PRO A 323 24.38 -1.04 -18.47
C PRO A 323 25.90 -1.05 -18.67
N THR A 324 26.36 -0.77 -19.89
CA THR A 324 27.80 -0.85 -20.22
C THR A 324 28.67 0.05 -19.31
N GLY A 325 28.19 1.24 -18.96
CA GLY A 325 28.88 2.17 -18.07
C GLY A 325 29.03 1.60 -16.65
N THR A 326 27.98 1.01 -16.11
CA THR A 326 27.93 0.40 -14.77
C THR A 326 28.70 -0.91 -14.68
N ARG A 327 28.64 -1.74 -15.73
CA ARG A 327 29.24 -3.08 -15.76
C ARG A 327 30.72 -3.08 -15.39
N LYS A 328 31.49 -2.14 -15.94
CA LYS A 328 32.92 -2.00 -15.63
C LYS A 328 33.17 -1.81 -14.13
N HIS A 329 32.32 -1.05 -13.46
CA HIS A 329 32.44 -0.79 -12.03
C HIS A 329 31.96 -1.98 -11.19
N VAL A 330 30.89 -2.65 -11.62
CA VAL A 330 30.42 -3.91 -10.98
C VAL A 330 31.47 -5.02 -11.09
N ASP A 331 32.12 -5.19 -12.25
CA ASP A 331 33.20 -6.17 -12.42
C ASP A 331 34.38 -5.90 -11.48
N LYS A 332 34.69 -4.62 -11.27
CA LYS A 332 35.71 -4.19 -10.31
C LYS A 332 35.27 -4.51 -8.87
N LEU A 333 34.04 -4.17 -8.51
CA LEU A 333 33.46 -4.49 -7.20
C LEU A 333 33.45 -6.01 -6.95
N LEU A 334 33.09 -6.83 -7.94
CA LEU A 334 33.15 -8.30 -7.83
C LEU A 334 34.57 -8.81 -7.55
N THR A 335 35.58 -8.18 -8.15
CA THR A 335 36.99 -8.50 -7.87
C THR A 335 37.40 -8.13 -6.44
N GLU A 336 36.96 -6.97 -5.95
CA GLU A 336 37.17 -6.52 -4.56
C GLU A 336 36.48 -7.48 -3.58
N ILE A 337 35.21 -7.83 -3.84
CA ILE A 337 34.44 -8.80 -3.06
C ILE A 337 35.18 -10.14 -2.99
N GLU A 338 35.63 -10.70 -4.12
CA GLU A 338 36.36 -11.99 -4.12
C GLU A 338 37.65 -11.96 -3.30
N LYS A 339 38.36 -10.84 -3.27
CA LYS A 339 39.53 -10.66 -2.39
C LYS A 339 39.11 -10.59 -0.92
N GLY A 340 38.12 -9.76 -0.60
CA GLY A 340 37.60 -9.60 0.76
C GLY A 340 37.14 -10.94 1.32
N ARG A 341 36.35 -11.70 0.56
CA ARG A 341 35.87 -13.04 0.93
C ARG A 341 36.98 -13.99 1.37
N LYS A 342 38.12 -13.98 0.67
CA LYS A 342 39.27 -14.83 1.03
C LYS A 342 39.83 -14.45 2.39
N GLU A 343 39.92 -13.17 2.70
CA GLU A 343 40.46 -12.71 3.99
C GLU A 343 39.45 -12.92 5.12
N TRP A 344 38.16 -12.61 4.91
CA TRP A 344 37.10 -12.89 5.89
C TRP A 344 36.96 -14.39 6.21
N ALA A 345 37.12 -15.26 5.22
CA ALA A 345 37.15 -16.70 5.44
C ALA A 345 38.35 -17.16 6.28
N LYS A 346 39.53 -16.54 6.11
CA LYS A 346 40.70 -16.81 6.96
C LYS A 346 40.50 -16.27 8.37
N ALA A 347 39.90 -15.08 8.52
CA ALA A 347 39.55 -14.52 9.83
C ALA A 347 38.61 -15.46 10.60
N ALA A 348 37.59 -16.01 9.92
CA ALA A 348 36.67 -16.99 10.50
C ALA A 348 37.35 -18.28 11.03
N GLU A 349 38.52 -18.62 10.50
CA GLU A 349 39.30 -19.81 10.89
C GLU A 349 40.54 -19.48 11.73
N ALA A 350 40.73 -18.21 12.14
CA ALA A 350 41.90 -17.78 12.89
C ALA A 350 42.10 -18.56 14.21
N SER A 351 43.36 -18.81 14.56
CA SER A 351 43.76 -19.52 15.77
C SER A 351 43.69 -18.66 17.04
N ASP A 352 43.89 -17.35 16.88
CA ASP A 352 44.05 -16.36 17.94
C ASP A 352 43.63 -14.96 17.45
N ALA A 353 43.54 -14.01 18.38
CA ALA A 353 43.09 -12.65 18.12
C ALA A 353 44.03 -11.86 17.18
N ASP A 354 45.35 -12.05 17.30
CA ASP A 354 46.33 -11.38 16.43
C ASP A 354 46.20 -11.84 14.97
N THR A 355 46.05 -13.15 14.77
CA THR A 355 45.80 -13.75 13.46
C THR A 355 44.45 -13.29 12.90
N TYR A 356 43.42 -13.22 13.75
CA TYR A 356 42.11 -12.69 13.36
C TYR A 356 42.23 -11.23 12.90
N ASN A 357 42.86 -10.37 13.69
CA ASN A 357 43.05 -8.95 13.39
C ASN A 357 43.78 -8.74 12.05
N THR A 358 44.82 -9.54 11.78
CA THR A 358 45.56 -9.50 10.51
C THR A 358 44.63 -9.71 9.32
N TYR A 359 43.77 -10.73 9.37
CA TYR A 359 42.84 -11.03 8.28
C TYR A 359 41.64 -10.09 8.24
N TYR A 360 41.17 -9.62 9.40
CA TYR A 360 40.14 -8.59 9.49
C TYR A 360 40.56 -7.31 8.77
N VAL A 361 41.74 -6.76 9.09
CA VAL A 361 42.29 -5.56 8.44
C VAL A 361 42.49 -5.80 6.94
N ALA A 362 43.02 -6.96 6.54
CA ALA A 362 43.17 -7.30 5.13
C ALA A 362 41.81 -7.39 4.40
N GLY A 363 40.77 -7.90 5.07
CA GLY A 363 39.40 -7.98 4.57
C GLY A 363 38.78 -6.59 4.36
N LEU A 364 38.99 -5.66 5.28
CA LEU A 364 38.58 -4.27 5.13
C LEU A 364 39.30 -3.59 3.97
N GLN A 365 40.63 -3.72 3.89
CA GLN A 365 41.43 -3.14 2.81
C GLN A 365 41.09 -3.71 1.43
N ALA A 366 40.68 -4.97 1.36
CA ALA A 366 40.25 -5.60 0.11
C ALA A 366 38.93 -5.01 -0.42
N LEU A 367 38.10 -4.43 0.46
CA LEU A 367 36.86 -3.72 0.15
C LEU A 367 37.10 -2.20 0.13
N ASP A 368 38.12 -1.74 -0.59
CA ASP A 368 38.59 -0.33 -0.66
C ASP A 368 37.58 0.70 -1.19
N GLY A 369 36.34 0.25 -1.47
CA GLY A 369 35.20 1.08 -1.84
C GLY A 369 35.20 1.56 -3.29
N LYS A 370 36.29 1.42 -4.05
CA LYS A 370 36.38 2.07 -5.37
C LYS A 370 35.46 1.44 -6.41
N GLY A 371 35.25 0.13 -6.37
CA GLY A 371 34.26 -0.55 -7.21
C GLY A 371 32.84 -0.10 -6.88
N ALA A 372 32.51 -0.09 -5.59
CA ALA A 372 31.20 0.33 -5.07
C ALA A 372 30.88 1.79 -5.42
N VAL A 373 31.76 2.73 -5.10
CA VAL A 373 31.59 4.17 -5.42
C VAL A 373 31.44 4.37 -6.93
N GLY A 374 32.22 3.67 -7.74
CA GLY A 374 32.10 3.74 -9.19
C GLY A 374 30.75 3.24 -9.72
N ALA A 375 30.25 2.14 -9.17
CA ALA A 375 28.95 1.57 -9.57
C ALA A 375 27.82 2.49 -9.14
N ARG A 376 27.83 2.95 -7.89
CA ARG A 376 26.83 3.88 -7.32
C ARG A 376 26.78 5.19 -8.11
N LYS A 377 27.94 5.79 -8.42
CA LYS A 377 28.03 6.99 -9.26
C LYS A 377 27.42 6.79 -10.64
N SER A 378 27.60 5.61 -11.25
CA SER A 378 27.02 5.32 -12.57
C SER A 378 25.50 5.07 -12.53
N LEU A 379 24.96 4.80 -11.34
CA LEU A 379 23.54 4.54 -11.08
C LEU A 379 22.84 5.74 -10.42
N ASP A 380 23.52 6.88 -10.30
CA ASP A 380 22.99 8.08 -9.62
C ASP A 380 22.54 7.81 -8.17
N LEU A 381 23.29 6.97 -7.46
CA LEU A 381 23.09 6.67 -6.04
C LEU A 381 24.07 7.47 -5.18
N GLY A 382 23.71 7.71 -3.91
CA GLY A 382 24.55 8.41 -2.92
C GLY A 382 25.95 7.80 -2.80
N LEU A 383 26.98 8.62 -2.58
CA LEU A 383 28.39 8.19 -2.65
C LEU A 383 29.09 8.08 -1.31
N THR A 384 28.47 8.55 -0.23
CA THR A 384 29.01 8.49 1.13
C THR A 384 28.78 7.10 1.70
N SER A 385 29.85 6.36 1.94
CA SER A 385 29.75 5.05 2.58
C SER A 385 29.66 5.25 4.11
N PRO A 386 28.72 4.60 4.81
CA PRO A 386 28.68 4.65 6.28
C PRO A 386 29.95 4.06 6.92
N ARG A 387 30.74 3.28 6.17
CA ARG A 387 32.04 2.76 6.61
C ARG A 387 33.16 3.80 6.59
N ASP A 388 32.93 4.93 5.92
CA ASP A 388 33.88 6.05 5.87
C ASP A 388 33.60 7.07 6.98
N ALA A 389 32.44 6.95 7.67
CA ALA A 389 32.15 7.70 8.88
C ALA A 389 33.14 7.28 9.97
N THR A 390 33.80 8.25 10.60
CA THR A 390 34.65 8.03 11.76
C THR A 390 33.79 7.46 12.90
N PRO A 391 34.30 6.55 13.76
CA PRO A 391 33.57 6.15 14.96
C PRO A 391 33.26 7.42 15.79
N GLY A 392 31.98 7.82 15.81
CA GLY A 392 31.50 9.10 16.33
C GLY A 392 30.63 9.92 15.37
N ASP A 393 30.57 9.58 14.08
CA ASP A 393 29.76 10.28 13.05
C ASP A 393 28.63 9.41 12.45
N GLY A 394 28.41 8.20 12.98
CA GLY A 394 27.16 7.48 12.71
C GLY A 394 26.04 8.13 13.50
N PRO A 395 24.76 8.05 13.08
CA PRO A 395 23.69 8.34 14.01
C PRO A 395 23.94 7.44 15.21
N GLU A 396 24.21 8.05 16.36
CA GLU A 396 23.88 7.43 17.63
C GLU A 396 22.43 7.00 17.40
N THR A 397 22.19 5.69 17.27
CA THR A 397 20.83 5.20 17.39
C THR A 397 20.45 5.69 18.77
N GLY A 398 19.64 6.77 18.87
CA GLY A 398 19.35 7.57 20.07
C GLY A 398 18.66 6.79 21.18
N LEU A 399 19.22 5.63 21.52
CA LEU A 399 18.84 4.66 22.52
C LEU A 399 19.80 4.72 23.71
N ASP A 400 20.71 5.71 23.73
CA ASP A 400 21.57 5.97 24.88
C ASP A 400 20.75 6.66 25.98
N GLU A 401 20.21 5.81 26.86
CA GLU A 401 20.01 6.01 28.29
C GLU A 401 19.59 7.42 28.76
N HIS A 402 18.35 7.83 28.46
CA HIS A 402 17.61 8.64 29.43
C HIS A 402 17.11 7.76 30.59
N HIS A 403 18.06 7.31 31.43
CA HIS A 403 17.75 7.05 32.82
C HIS A 403 17.32 8.38 33.43
N GLY A 404 16.00 8.57 33.55
CA GLY A 404 15.42 9.64 34.34
C GLY A 404 15.97 9.56 35.75
N ASP A 405 16.75 10.56 36.14
CA ASP A 405 17.00 10.86 37.54
C ASP A 405 15.64 11.16 38.18
N SER A 406 15.10 10.14 38.84
CA SER A 406 14.07 10.29 39.83
C SER A 406 14.65 11.08 41.01
N GLU A 407 14.47 12.41 41.00
CA GLU A 407 14.55 13.22 42.21
C GLU A 407 13.39 12.80 43.13
N GLU A 408 13.70 11.96 44.14
CA GLU A 408 12.84 11.75 45.30
C GLU A 408 12.87 12.97 46.25
N VAL A 409 11.71 13.23 46.84
CA VAL A 409 11.51 14.02 48.08
C VAL A 409 12.05 13.26 49.29
#